data_AF-A0A438CJB3-F1
#
_entry.id   AF-A0A438CJB3-F1
#
_cell.length_a   1.000
_cell.length_b   1.000
_cell.length_c   1.000
_cell.angle_alpha   90.00
_cell.angle_beta   90.00
_cell.angle_gamma   90.00
#
_symmetry.space_group_name_H-M   'P 1'
#
loop_
_entity.id
_entity.type
_entity.pdbx_description
1 polymer ?
#
loop_
_entity_poly.entity_id
_entity_poly.type
_entity_poly.pdbx_seq_one_letter_code
_entity_poly.pdbx_strand_id
1 'polypeptide(L)'
;MRRFAESVDDLELVDLPLQGGEFTWSGGLNNQAWARLDRFLVSPSWLDQFSGVTQGRLSRPTSDHFPIVLEGGGIIRGPTPFRFENMWLKFEGFNDIVRTWWQGIEVRGSASY
;
A
#
# COMPACT_ATOMS: atom_id res chain seq x y z
N MET A 1 16.22 11.76 4.19
CA MET A 1 15.05 10.85 4.19
C MET A 1 13.74 11.51 4.64
N ARG A 2 13.72 12.49 5.56
CA ARG A 2 12.44 13.09 6.03
C ARG A 2 11.54 13.64 4.92
N ARG A 3 12.07 14.47 4.02
CA ARG A 3 11.32 15.00 2.87
C ARG A 3 10.77 13.92 1.94
N PHE A 4 11.52 12.83 1.76
CA PHE A 4 11.05 11.69 0.96
C PHE A 4 9.86 11.01 1.65
N ALA A 5 9.95 10.76 2.96
CA ALA A 5 8.85 10.18 3.72
C ALA A 5 7.62 11.10 3.73
N GLU A 6 7.81 12.41 3.90
CA GLU A 6 6.74 13.42 3.79
C GLU A 6 6.05 13.32 2.41
N SER A 7 6.80 13.29 1.31
CA SER A 7 6.20 13.17 -0.03
C SER A 7 5.50 11.82 -0.29
N VAL A 8 5.99 10.73 0.29
CA VAL A 8 5.33 9.41 0.19
C VAL A 8 3.98 9.44 0.91
N ASP A 9 3.94 10.07 2.09
CA ASP A 9 2.74 10.23 2.91
C ASP A 9 1.72 11.18 2.25
N ASP A 10 2.19 12.35 1.78
CA ASP A 10 1.37 13.36 1.09
C ASP A 10 0.69 12.83 -0.18
N LEU A 11 1.33 11.86 -0.85
CA LEU A 11 0.83 11.21 -2.06
C LEU A 11 0.09 9.89 -1.75
N GLU A 12 -0.07 9.53 -0.48
CA GLU A 12 -0.70 8.30 0.00
C GLU A 12 -0.12 7.04 -0.65
N LEU A 13 1.18 7.05 -0.96
CA LEU A 13 1.85 5.92 -1.60
C LEU A 13 2.19 4.84 -0.58
N VAL A 14 1.98 3.58 -0.98
CA VAL A 14 2.24 2.41 -0.17
C VAL A 14 3.59 1.80 -0.53
N ASP A 15 4.48 1.67 0.45
CA ASP A 15 5.72 0.90 0.34
C ASP A 15 5.45 -0.57 0.69
N LEU A 16 5.53 -1.45 -0.30
CA LEU A 16 5.25 -2.88 -0.11
C LEU A 16 6.35 -3.55 0.75
N PRO A 17 6.01 -4.54 1.59
CA PRO A 17 7.01 -5.33 2.31
C PRO A 17 8.01 -5.98 1.35
N LEU A 18 9.30 -5.89 1.67
CA LEU A 18 10.36 -6.52 0.88
C LEU A 18 10.56 -7.96 1.39
N GLN A 19 10.38 -8.93 0.50
CA GLN A 19 10.63 -10.35 0.75
C GLN A 19 12.05 -10.73 0.31
N GLY A 20 12.64 -11.74 0.95
CA GLY A 20 14.01 -12.19 0.63
C GLY A 20 15.13 -11.34 1.24
N GLY A 21 14.80 -10.47 2.20
CA GLY A 21 15.74 -9.68 3.01
C GLY A 21 15.31 -8.22 3.17
N GLU A 22 15.95 -7.49 4.09
CA GLU A 22 15.50 -6.15 4.48
C GLU A 22 16.17 -5.00 3.73
N PHE A 23 17.34 -5.24 3.14
CA PHE A 23 18.19 -4.23 2.51
C PHE A 23 18.31 -4.44 1.01
N THR A 24 18.39 -3.33 0.27
CA THR A 24 18.56 -3.31 -1.20
C THR A 24 19.93 -2.79 -1.62
N TRP A 25 20.73 -2.32 -0.68
CA TRP A 25 22.09 -1.88 -0.91
C TRP A 25 23.00 -2.31 0.25
N SER A 26 24.26 -2.57 -0.05
CA SER A 26 25.31 -2.68 0.95
C SER A 26 26.63 -2.12 0.45
N GLY A 27 27.40 -1.50 1.33
CA GLY A 27 28.71 -0.96 1.02
C GLY A 27 29.45 -0.53 2.27
N GLY A 28 30.30 0.49 2.14
CA GLY A 28 31.23 0.90 3.20
C GLY A 28 32.43 -0.05 3.32
N LEU A 29 33.28 0.17 4.33
CA LEU A 29 34.48 -0.64 4.54
C LEU A 29 34.07 -2.10 4.76
N ASN A 30 34.53 -3.00 3.88
CA ASN A 30 34.23 -4.43 3.93
C ASN A 30 32.72 -4.78 3.97
N ASN A 31 31.86 -4.02 3.28
CA ASN A 31 30.40 -4.26 3.24
C ASN A 31 29.71 -4.25 4.62
N GLN A 32 30.21 -3.44 5.56
CA GLN A 32 29.64 -3.34 6.91
C GLN A 32 28.41 -2.42 6.99
N ALA A 33 28.12 -1.62 5.96
CA ALA A 33 26.94 -0.77 5.90
C ALA A 33 25.88 -1.36 4.98
N TRP A 34 24.61 -1.30 5.41
CA TRP A 34 23.46 -1.85 4.69
C TRP A 34 22.31 -0.85 4.75
N ALA A 35 21.58 -0.70 3.65
CA ALA A 35 20.45 0.23 3.57
C ALA A 35 19.37 -0.28 2.63
N ARG A 36 18.13 0.16 2.86
CA ARG A 36 17.01 -0.01 1.92
C ARG A 36 16.82 1.29 1.15
N LEU A 37 17.39 1.34 -0.04
CA LEU A 37 17.39 2.52 -0.93
C LEU A 37 16.36 2.36 -2.05
N ASP A 38 16.29 1.17 -2.64
CA ASP A 38 15.36 0.84 -3.73
C ASP A 38 14.01 0.32 -3.21
N ARG A 39 12.89 0.80 -3.79
CA ARG A 39 11.51 0.50 -3.37
C ARG A 39 10.55 0.67 -4.56
N PHE A 40 9.54 -0.19 -4.66
CA PHE A 40 8.34 0.07 -5.45
C PHE A 40 7.30 0.76 -4.54
N LEU A 41 6.87 1.94 -4.96
CA LEU A 41 5.79 2.69 -4.31
C LEU A 41 4.56 2.61 -5.21
N VAL A 42 3.42 2.22 -4.63
CA VAL A 42 2.18 2.01 -5.37
C VAL A 42 1.04 2.81 -4.76
N SER A 43 0.08 3.25 -5.57
CA SER A 43 -1.13 3.89 -5.06
C SER A 43 -2.14 2.85 -4.56
N PRO A 44 -3.02 3.21 -3.60
CA PRO A 44 -4.13 2.34 -3.19
C PRO A 44 -5.01 1.93 -4.39
N SER A 45 -5.30 2.87 -5.29
CA SER A 45 -6.06 2.61 -6.52
C SER A 45 -5.43 1.60 -7.48
N TRP A 46 -4.11 1.42 -7.42
CA TRP A 46 -3.41 0.39 -8.17
C TRP A 46 -3.54 -0.97 -7.47
N LEU A 47 -3.47 -1.01 -6.14
CA LEU A 47 -3.70 -2.22 -5.33
C LEU A 47 -5.15 -2.74 -5.45
N ASP A 48 -6.12 -1.85 -5.70
CA ASP A 48 -7.50 -2.23 -5.98
C ASP A 48 -7.66 -2.99 -7.31
N GLN A 49 -6.71 -2.82 -8.24
CA GLN A 49 -6.73 -3.47 -9.55
C GLN A 49 -5.90 -4.76 -9.56
N PHE A 50 -4.81 -4.80 -8.80
CA PHE A 50 -3.84 -5.89 -8.79
C PHE A 50 -3.75 -6.56 -7.43
N SER A 51 -4.17 -7.83 -7.38
CA SER A 51 -4.12 -8.64 -6.16
C SER A 51 -2.83 -9.45 -6.03
N GLY A 52 -2.46 -9.73 -4.79
CA GLY A 52 -1.34 -10.63 -4.47
C GLY A 52 0.02 -10.11 -4.93
N VAL A 53 0.16 -8.80 -5.09
CA VAL A 53 1.42 -8.18 -5.49
C VAL A 53 2.40 -8.22 -4.33
N THR A 54 3.62 -8.68 -4.60
CA THR A 54 4.70 -8.75 -3.63
C THR A 54 5.94 -8.08 -4.21
N GLN A 55 6.76 -7.50 -3.32
CA GLN A 55 8.07 -7.00 -3.68
C GLN A 55 9.13 -7.98 -3.16
N GLY A 56 9.94 -8.53 -4.05
CA GLY A 56 10.98 -9.49 -3.74
C GLY A 56 12.38 -8.94 -4.00
N ARG A 57 13.36 -9.42 -3.25
CA ARG A 57 14.78 -9.16 -3.47
C ARG A 57 15.43 -10.33 -4.21
N LEU A 58 16.25 -10.00 -5.22
CA LEU A 58 17.04 -10.97 -5.97
C LEU A 58 18.50 -10.99 -5.50
N SER A 59 19.21 -12.06 -5.87
CA SER A 59 20.65 -12.17 -5.63
C SER A 59 21.43 -11.12 -6.43
N ARG A 60 22.51 -10.59 -5.86
CA ARG A 60 23.44 -9.68 -6.55
C ARG A 60 24.82 -10.34 -6.68
N PRO A 61 25.26 -10.68 -7.90
CA PRO A 61 26.58 -11.29 -8.08
C PRO A 61 27.72 -10.27 -8.00
N THR A 62 27.53 -9.07 -8.55
CA THR A 62 28.62 -8.10 -8.77
C THR A 62 28.28 -6.66 -8.39
N SER A 63 27.02 -6.33 -8.15
CA SER A 63 26.57 -4.98 -7.78
C SER A 63 26.64 -4.76 -6.27
N ASP A 64 26.78 -3.52 -5.82
CA ASP A 64 26.53 -3.11 -4.43
C ASP A 64 25.03 -3.02 -4.09
N HIS A 65 24.17 -2.96 -5.12
CA HIS A 65 22.72 -3.07 -5.01
C HIS A 65 22.20 -4.51 -5.22
N PHE A 66 21.19 -4.87 -4.45
CA PHE A 66 20.35 -6.04 -4.70
C PHE A 66 19.20 -5.64 -5.63
N PRO A 67 19.07 -6.26 -6.81
CA PRO A 67 17.91 -6.03 -7.66
C PRO A 67 16.63 -6.38 -6.90
N ILE A 68 15.59 -5.57 -7.06
CA ILE A 68 14.26 -5.85 -6.56
C ILE A 68 13.31 -6.10 -7.71
N VAL A 69 12.32 -6.96 -7.48
CA VAL A 69 11.30 -7.36 -8.44
C VAL A 69 9.93 -7.17 -7.82
N LEU A 70 8.97 -6.75 -8.64
CA LEU A 70 7.57 -6.73 -8.29
C LEU A 70 6.91 -7.96 -8.94
N GLU A 71 6.42 -8.89 -8.12
CA GLU A 71 5.83 -10.15 -8.55
C GLU A 71 4.35 -10.23 -8.18
N GLY A 72 3.58 -11.08 -8.87
CA GLY A 72 2.14 -11.21 -8.68
C GLY A 72 1.33 -10.29 -9.61
N GLY A 73 0.18 -9.83 -9.15
CA GLY A 73 -0.69 -8.94 -9.93
C GLY A 73 -1.75 -9.66 -10.75
N GLY A 74 -2.44 -10.62 -10.14
CA GLY A 74 -3.70 -11.09 -10.72
C GLY A 74 -4.66 -9.91 -10.82
N ILE A 75 -5.13 -9.59 -12.04
CA ILE A 75 -6.15 -8.55 -12.25
C ILE A 75 -7.39 -8.99 -11.47
N ILE A 76 -7.81 -8.16 -10.51
CA ILE A 76 -9.05 -8.37 -9.78
C ILE A 76 -10.18 -8.18 -10.80
N ARG A 77 -10.92 -9.26 -11.08
CA ARG A 77 -12.10 -9.22 -11.94
C ARG A 77 -13.35 -9.26 -11.08
N GLY A 78 -14.27 -8.32 -11.33
CA GLY A 78 -15.52 -8.18 -10.58
C GLY A 78 -15.44 -7.06 -9.52
N PRO A 79 -16.58 -6.67 -8.94
CA PRO A 79 -16.63 -5.61 -7.95
C PRO A 79 -15.85 -5.99 -6.69
N THR A 80 -15.03 -5.06 -6.19
CA THR A 80 -14.35 -5.21 -4.91
C THR A 80 -15.39 -5.35 -3.80
N PRO A 81 -15.31 -6.37 -2.93
CA PRO A 81 -16.25 -6.51 -1.83
C PRO A 81 -16.16 -5.27 -0.92
N PHE A 82 -17.31 -4.72 -0.55
CA PHE A 82 -17.36 -3.67 0.47
C PHE A 82 -16.78 -4.20 1.78
N ARG A 83 -15.73 -3.55 2.29
CA ARG A 83 -15.12 -3.86 3.59
C ARG A 83 -15.26 -2.64 4.49
N PHE A 84 -15.58 -2.91 5.74
CA PHE A 84 -15.74 -1.89 6.77
C PHE A 84 -15.15 -2.39 8.08
N GLU A 85 -14.47 -1.51 8.80
CA GLU A 85 -13.88 -1.83 10.10
C GLU A 85 -14.98 -1.89 11.17
N ASN A 86 -15.35 -3.11 11.58
CA ASN A 86 -16.43 -3.35 12.57
C ASN A 86 -16.19 -2.67 13.93
N MET A 87 -14.96 -2.20 14.21
CA MET A 87 -14.66 -1.42 15.40
C MET A 87 -15.49 -0.15 15.49
N TRP A 88 -15.77 0.51 14.36
CA TRP A 88 -16.54 1.75 14.33
C TRP A 88 -17.96 1.59 14.87
N LEU A 89 -18.60 0.42 14.70
CA LEU A 89 -19.92 0.15 15.28
C LEU A 89 -19.91 0.13 16.82
N LYS A 90 -18.74 -0.04 17.43
CA LYS A 90 -18.55 -0.01 18.88
C LYS A 90 -18.21 1.39 19.40
N PHE A 91 -17.90 2.34 18.51
CA PHE A 91 -17.60 3.71 18.90
C PHE A 91 -18.90 4.44 19.24
N GLU A 92 -18.97 4.99 20.45
CA GLU A 92 -20.14 5.71 20.94
C GLU A 92 -20.46 6.91 20.03
N GLY A 93 -21.73 7.05 19.62
CA GLY A 93 -22.17 8.11 18.71
C GLY A 93 -21.89 7.86 17.22
N PHE A 94 -21.17 6.80 16.83
CA PHE A 94 -20.90 6.52 15.41
C PHE A 94 -22.19 6.38 14.58
N ASN A 95 -23.18 5.64 15.09
CA ASN A 95 -24.46 5.46 14.41
C ASN A 95 -25.22 6.79 14.21
N ASP A 96 -25.09 7.73 15.14
CA ASP A 96 -25.76 9.03 15.04
C ASP A 96 -25.08 9.94 14.01
N ILE A 97 -23.75 9.87 13.90
CA ILE A 97 -22.97 10.53 12.85
C ILE A 97 -23.39 10.01 11.48
N VAL A 98 -23.42 8.68 11.30
CA VAL A 98 -23.84 8.05 10.04
C VAL A 98 -25.27 8.47 9.68
N ARG A 99 -26.20 8.47 10.65
CA ARG A 99 -27.58 8.90 10.45
C ARG A 99 -27.65 10.36 9.99
N THR A 100 -26.88 11.24 10.64
CA THR A 100 -26.85 12.67 10.33
C THR A 100 -26.36 12.90 8.90
N TRP A 101 -25.29 12.22 8.49
CA TRP A 101 -24.79 12.30 7.11
C TRP A 101 -25.80 11.76 6.11
N TRP A 102 -26.39 10.61 6.39
CA TRP A 102 -27.35 9.98 5.49
C TRP A 102 -28.59 10.85 5.25
N GLN A 103 -29.08 11.53 6.29
CA GLN A 103 -30.22 12.44 6.20
C GLN A 103 -29.85 13.80 5.59
N GLY A 104 -28.58 14.20 5.67
CA GLY A 104 -28.07 15.45 5.10
C GLY A 104 -27.73 15.39 3.62
N ILE A 105 -27.75 14.20 3.00
CA ILE A 105 -27.42 14.00 1.59
C ILE A 105 -28.70 13.76 0.79
N GLU A 106 -29.00 14.63 -0.17
CA GLU A 106 -30.05 14.40 -1.17
C GLU A 106 -29.45 13.65 -2.36
N VAL A 107 -29.66 12.33 -2.45
CA VAL A 107 -29.21 11.52 -3.58
C VAL A 107 -30.32 11.43 -4.62
N ARG A 108 -30.02 11.85 -5.86
CA ARG A 108 -30.92 11.66 -7.01
C ARG A 108 -30.40 10.54 -7.89
N GLY A 109 -31.21 9.51 -8.07
CA GLY A 109 -30.89 8.35 -8.90
C GLY A 109 -31.92 7.25 -8.73
N SER A 110 -31.85 6.22 -9.57
CA SER A 110 -32.65 5.01 -9.45
C SER A 110 -31.92 3.98 -8.59
N ALA A 111 -32.64 3.33 -7.66
CA ALA A 111 -32.09 2.21 -6.90
C ALA A 111 -31.65 1.11 -7.87
N SER A 112 -30.40 0.64 -7.72
CA SER A 112 -29.94 -0.58 -8.36
C SER A 112 -30.47 -1.76 -7.53
N TYR A 113 -31.37 -2.56 -8.12
CA TYR A 113 -31.74 -3.88 -7.61
C TYR A 113 -30.93 -4.96 -8.30
#